data_AF-A0A960XFJ6-F1
#
_entry.id   AF-A0A960XFJ6-F1
#
_cell.length_a   1.000
_cell.length_b   1.000
_cell.length_c   1.000
_cell.angle_alpha   90.00
_cell.angle_beta   90.00
_cell.angle_gamma   90.00
#
_symmetry.space_group_name_H-M   'P 1'
#
loop_
_entity.id
_entity.type
_entity.pdbx_description
1 polymer ?
#
loop_
_entity_poly.entity_id
_entity_poly.type
_entity_poly.pdbx_seq_one_letter_code
_entity_poly.pdbx_strand_id
1 'polypeptide(L)'
;MKNSSFPLPKLLLVILGLAFIAGVVTALTGAYWYTGLAFVTFFGVAAVYFQLSVSWKTFAFTCWVFAFFLASLVVPEVFLVVGGFDQRTLIVPLIQVIMFGMGATLSLHDFSNALKMPKAVIIGMLLQFSVMPLVGWGIAYSFGFEPELAAGIILIGSCPG
;
A
#
# COMPACT_ATOMS: atom_id res chain seq x y z
N MET A 1 -37.44 15.52 -0.61
CA MET A 1 -37.85 14.11 -0.59
C MET A 1 -36.81 13.30 0.14
N LYS A 2 -37.17 12.88 1.34
CA LYS A 2 -36.39 12.17 2.35
C LYS A 2 -36.35 10.69 1.90
N ASN A 3 -35.24 10.19 1.39
CA ASN A 3 -35.17 8.78 0.97
C ASN A 3 -34.05 8.06 1.72
N SER A 4 -34.47 7.29 2.73
CA SER A 4 -33.95 5.97 3.10
C SER A 4 -32.42 5.75 3.04
N SER A 5 -31.65 6.63 3.67
CA SER A 5 -30.21 6.40 3.90
C SER A 5 -30.04 5.25 4.90
N PHE A 6 -29.60 4.09 4.40
CA PHE A 6 -29.12 2.99 5.23
C PHE A 6 -28.20 3.52 6.35
N PRO A 7 -28.31 3.01 7.59
CA PRO A 7 -27.46 3.42 8.72
C PRO A 7 -25.98 2.98 8.57
N LEU A 8 -25.62 2.39 7.41
CA LEU A 8 -24.32 1.77 7.13
C LEU A 8 -23.11 2.67 7.45
N PRO A 9 -23.08 3.97 7.08
CA PRO A 9 -21.92 4.82 7.38
C PRO A 9 -21.77 5.14 8.87
N LYS A 10 -22.89 5.24 9.61
CA LYS A 10 -22.86 5.49 11.05
C LYS A 10 -22.46 4.23 11.82
N LEU A 11 -22.93 3.06 11.38
CA LEU A 11 -22.55 1.77 11.93
C LEU A 11 -21.04 1.50 11.75
N LEU A 12 -20.49 1.79 10.57
CA LEU A 12 -19.06 1.65 10.30
C LEU A 12 -18.20 2.54 11.21
N LEU A 13 -18.62 3.77 11.49
CA LEU A 13 -17.92 4.66 12.42
C LEU A 13 -17.91 4.11 13.85
N VAL A 14 -19.02 3.53 14.30
CA VAL A 14 -19.09 2.87 15.62
C VAL A 14 -18.14 1.67 15.67
N ILE A 15 -18.13 0.83 14.63
CA ILE A 15 -17.23 -0.33 14.55
C ILE A 15 -15.77 0.11 14.55
N LEU A 16 -15.43 1.16 13.81
CA LEU A 16 -14.07 1.71 13.75
C LEU A 16 -13.60 2.22 15.12
N GLY A 17 -14.47 2.94 15.84
CA GLY A 17 -14.20 3.38 17.21
C GLY A 17 -13.99 2.21 18.18
N LEU A 18 -14.84 1.18 18.10
CA LEU A 18 -14.73 -0.02 18.92
C LEU A 18 -13.45 -0.82 18.62
N ALA A 19 -13.09 -0.99 17.33
CA ALA A 19 -11.88 -1.68 16.91
C ALA A 19 -10.61 -0.96 17.38
N PHE A 20 -10.61 0.38 17.33
CA PHE A 20 -9.50 1.19 17.84
C PHE A 20 -9.35 1.04 19.36
N ILE A 21 -10.44 1.17 20.11
CA ILE A 21 -10.43 1.00 21.57
C ILE A 21 -9.97 -0.42 21.95
N ALA A 22 -10.48 -1.45 21.27
CA ALA A 22 -10.05 -2.82 21.49
C ALA A 22 -8.56 -3.02 21.19
N GLY A 23 -8.04 -2.41 20.12
CA GLY A 23 -6.61 -2.44 19.79
C GLY A 23 -5.73 -1.81 20.86
N VAL A 24 -6.13 -0.64 21.37
CA VAL A 24 -5.40 0.04 22.47
C VAL A 24 -5.47 -0.76 23.76
N VAL A 25 -6.64 -1.26 24.15
CA VAL A 25 -6.80 -2.03 25.40
C VAL A 25 -5.98 -3.33 25.34
N THR A 26 -6.04 -4.06 24.23
CA THR A 26 -5.27 -5.32 24.07
C THR A 26 -3.76 -5.09 23.98
N ALA A 27 -3.33 -3.94 23.43
CA ALA A 27 -1.92 -3.55 23.43
C ALA A 27 -1.40 -3.30 24.86
N LEU A 28 -2.22 -2.67 25.71
CA LEU A 28 -1.88 -2.40 27.11
C LEU A 28 -1.86 -3.67 27.97
N THR A 29 -2.64 -4.69 27.62
CA THR A 29 -2.65 -5.98 28.34
C THR A 29 -1.58 -6.96 27.86
N GLY A 30 -0.74 -6.59 26.89
CA GLY A 30 0.34 -7.43 26.35
C GLY A 30 -0.14 -8.59 25.47
N ALA A 31 -1.40 -8.56 25.02
CA ALA A 31 -2.00 -9.64 24.24
C ALA A 31 -1.83 -9.39 22.73
N TYR A 32 -0.57 -9.46 22.27
CA TYR A 32 -0.14 -9.03 20.92
C TYR A 32 -0.94 -9.62 19.75
N TRP A 33 -1.40 -10.86 19.89
CA TRP A 33 -2.23 -11.51 18.87
C TRP A 33 -3.54 -10.76 18.62
N TYR A 34 -4.24 -10.38 19.69
CA TYR A 34 -5.51 -9.65 19.60
C TYR A 34 -5.32 -8.21 19.17
N THR A 35 -4.18 -7.59 19.55
CA THR A 35 -3.79 -6.27 19.05
C THR A 35 -3.66 -6.26 17.53
N GLY A 36 -2.98 -7.27 16.98
CA GLY A 36 -2.85 -7.44 15.54
C GLY A 36 -4.20 -7.54 14.83
N LEU A 37 -5.08 -8.44 15.29
CA LEU A 37 -6.41 -8.61 14.71
C LEU A 37 -7.27 -7.34 14.81
N ALA A 38 -7.21 -6.63 15.94
CA ALA A 38 -7.92 -5.37 16.15
C ALA A 38 -7.48 -4.31 15.14
N PHE A 39 -6.18 -4.14 14.89
CA PHE A 39 -5.69 -3.18 13.90
C PHE A 39 -6.00 -3.59 12.46
N VAL A 40 -5.96 -4.88 12.12
CA VAL A 40 -6.40 -5.37 10.79
C VAL A 40 -7.87 -5.02 10.55
N THR A 41 -8.74 -5.27 11.55
CA THR A 41 -10.16 -4.93 11.43
C THR A 41 -10.39 -3.41 11.37
N PHE A 42 -9.63 -2.62 12.13
CA PHE A 42 -9.68 -1.17 12.08
C PHE A 42 -9.37 -0.63 10.68
N PHE A 43 -8.24 -1.03 10.08
CA PHE A 43 -7.87 -0.56 8.74
C PHE A 43 -8.79 -1.09 7.65
N GLY A 44 -9.30 -2.32 7.76
CA GLY A 44 -10.27 -2.88 6.81
C GLY A 44 -11.60 -2.13 6.84
N VAL A 45 -12.13 -1.84 8.03
CA VAL A 45 -13.36 -1.06 8.21
C VAL A 45 -13.16 0.39 7.76
N ALA A 46 -12.00 0.99 8.04
CA ALA A 46 -11.64 2.32 7.55
C ALA A 46 -11.59 2.36 6.01
N ALA A 47 -11.04 1.32 5.38
CA ALA A 47 -11.00 1.22 3.93
C ALA A 47 -12.40 1.21 3.31
N VAL A 48 -13.30 0.37 3.84
CA VAL A 48 -14.71 0.32 3.41
C VAL A 48 -15.43 1.65 3.66
N TYR A 49 -15.20 2.27 4.81
CA TYR A 49 -15.77 3.57 5.14
C TYR A 49 -15.36 4.65 4.11
N PHE A 50 -14.06 4.71 3.77
CA PHE A 50 -13.56 5.68 2.79
C PHE A 50 -14.07 5.42 1.38
N GLN A 51 -14.29 4.15 0.97
CA GLN A 51 -14.89 3.81 -0.33
C GLN A 51 -16.32 4.32 -0.49
N LEU A 52 -17.11 4.31 0.60
CA LEU A 52 -18.49 4.77 0.59
C LEU A 52 -18.61 6.30 0.58
N SER A 53 -17.60 7.01 1.08
CA SER A 53 -17.57 8.47 1.07
C SER A 53 -17.16 9.00 -0.31
N VAL A 54 -17.86 10.00 -0.86
CA VAL A 54 -17.50 10.58 -2.17
C VAL A 54 -16.16 11.31 -2.12
N SER A 55 -15.82 11.95 -1.00
CA SER A 55 -14.65 12.80 -0.88
C SER A 55 -13.34 12.07 -0.55
N TRP A 56 -13.39 10.89 0.10
CA TRP A 56 -12.17 10.22 0.61
C TRP A 56 -11.83 8.90 -0.10
N LYS A 57 -12.43 8.62 -1.25
CA LYS A 57 -12.24 7.34 -1.98
C LYS A 57 -10.76 7.02 -2.26
N THR A 58 -9.94 8.03 -2.54
CA THR A 58 -8.52 7.87 -2.82
C THR A 58 -7.76 7.24 -1.65
N PHE A 59 -8.14 7.56 -0.40
CA PHE A 59 -7.49 7.02 0.80
C PHE A 59 -7.87 5.58 1.12
N ALA A 60 -8.95 5.06 0.52
CA ALA A 60 -9.37 3.69 0.71
C ALA A 60 -8.31 2.68 0.25
N PHE A 61 -7.61 2.98 -0.86
CA PHE A 61 -6.54 2.13 -1.36
C PHE A 61 -5.42 2.00 -0.32
N THR A 62 -4.96 3.13 0.22
CA THR A 62 -3.94 3.15 1.29
C THR A 62 -4.39 2.37 2.52
N CYS A 63 -5.67 2.49 2.91
CA CYS A 63 -6.19 1.72 4.06
C CYS A 63 -6.24 0.22 3.79
N TRP A 64 -6.59 -0.22 2.59
CA TRP A 64 -6.51 -1.63 2.21
C TRP A 64 -5.08 -2.15 2.24
N VAL A 65 -4.11 -1.37 1.76
CA VAL A 65 -2.68 -1.73 1.83
C VAL A 65 -2.25 -1.96 3.28
N PHE A 66 -2.58 -1.06 4.20
CA PHE A 66 -2.29 -1.25 5.62
C PHE A 66 -3.02 -2.45 6.23
N ALA A 67 -4.29 -2.67 5.87
CA ALA A 67 -5.05 -3.81 6.37
C ALA A 67 -4.41 -5.16 5.98
N PHE A 68 -4.05 -5.33 4.69
CA PHE A 68 -3.41 -6.55 4.21
C PHE A 68 -1.96 -6.70 4.70
N PHE A 69 -1.22 -5.60 4.81
CA PHE A 69 0.12 -5.60 5.40
C PHE A 69 0.09 -6.12 6.84
N LEU A 70 -0.78 -5.57 7.68
CA LEU A 70 -0.94 -6.03 9.06
C LEU A 70 -1.48 -7.46 9.12
N ALA A 71 -2.40 -7.84 8.23
CA ALA A 71 -2.92 -9.20 8.18
C ALA A 71 -1.81 -10.21 7.87
N SER A 72 -0.89 -9.86 6.97
CA SER A 72 0.29 -10.66 6.63
C SER A 72 1.24 -10.84 7.81
N LEU A 73 1.41 -9.82 8.66
CA LEU A 73 2.23 -9.92 9.88
C LEU A 73 1.57 -10.78 10.97
N VAL A 74 0.24 -10.74 11.09
CA VAL A 74 -0.48 -11.46 12.15
C VAL A 74 -0.69 -12.92 11.80
N VAL A 75 -1.13 -13.22 10.57
CA VAL A 75 -1.45 -14.60 10.16
C VAL A 75 -0.69 -14.94 8.87
N PRO A 76 0.64 -15.12 8.92
CA PRO A 76 1.45 -15.33 7.73
C PRO A 76 1.05 -16.59 6.96
N GLU A 77 0.62 -17.65 7.65
CA GLU A 77 0.21 -18.93 7.04
C GLU A 77 -0.83 -18.77 5.90
N VAL A 78 -1.71 -17.77 6.01
CA VAL A 78 -2.76 -17.49 5.00
C VAL A 78 -2.18 -16.88 3.71
N PHE A 79 -0.99 -16.29 3.78
CA PHE A 79 -0.32 -15.56 2.68
C PHE A 79 0.90 -16.27 2.11
N LEU A 80 1.32 -17.39 2.70
CA LEU A 80 2.46 -18.18 2.22
C LEU A 80 1.99 -19.38 1.40
N VAL A 81 1.27 -20.32 2.01
CA VAL A 81 0.89 -21.58 1.37
C VAL A 81 -0.57 -21.88 1.66
N VAL A 82 -1.40 -21.83 0.62
CA VAL A 82 -2.81 -22.22 0.71
C VAL A 82 -3.01 -23.50 -0.10
N GLY A 83 -3.40 -24.58 0.57
CA GLY A 83 -3.69 -25.87 -0.09
C GLY A 83 -2.50 -26.51 -0.81
N GLY A 84 -1.27 -26.21 -0.39
CA GLY A 84 -0.05 -26.72 -1.02
C GLY A 84 0.51 -25.83 -2.15
N PHE A 85 -0.11 -24.69 -2.43
CA PHE A 85 0.36 -23.74 -3.44
C PHE A 85 1.04 -22.52 -2.78
N ASP A 86 2.29 -22.23 -3.18
CA ASP A 86 3.03 -21.04 -2.71
C ASP A 86 2.55 -19.78 -3.42
N GLN A 87 1.85 -18.93 -2.68
CA GLN A 87 1.26 -17.68 -3.18
C GLN A 87 2.31 -16.66 -3.60
N ARG A 88 3.57 -16.76 -3.13
CA ARG A 88 4.65 -15.85 -3.56
C ARG A 88 4.94 -15.95 -5.05
N THR A 89 4.65 -17.11 -5.66
CA THR A 89 4.76 -17.33 -7.11
C THR A 89 3.85 -16.37 -7.90
N LEU A 90 2.77 -15.87 -7.28
CA LEU A 90 1.82 -14.95 -7.92
C LEU A 90 2.31 -13.50 -7.95
N ILE A 91 3.35 -13.13 -7.19
CA ILE A 91 3.84 -11.74 -7.12
C ILE A 91 4.24 -11.24 -8.52
N VAL A 92 5.01 -12.04 -9.27
CA VAL A 92 5.49 -11.65 -10.60
C VAL A 92 4.33 -11.51 -11.60
N PRO A 93 3.41 -12.50 -11.76
CA PRO A 93 2.23 -12.33 -12.60
C PRO A 93 1.35 -11.13 -12.21
N LEU A 94 1.15 -10.85 -10.92
CA LEU A 94 0.35 -9.70 -10.49
C LEU A 94 1.00 -8.38 -10.92
N ILE A 95 2.31 -8.23 -10.73
CA ILE A 95 3.05 -7.04 -11.17
C ILE A 95 2.96 -6.90 -12.70
N GLN A 96 3.06 -8.00 -13.46
CA GLN A 96 2.88 -7.98 -14.91
C GLN A 96 1.49 -7.49 -15.31
N VAL A 97 0.43 -7.93 -14.63
CA VAL A 97 -0.94 -7.45 -14.89
C VAL A 97 -1.07 -5.95 -14.57
N ILE A 98 -0.48 -5.47 -13.48
CA ILE A 98 -0.49 -4.04 -13.11
C ILE A 98 0.26 -3.21 -14.15
N MET A 99 1.46 -3.65 -14.57
CA MET A 99 2.26 -2.97 -15.60
C MET A 99 1.58 -3.00 -16.97
N PHE A 100 0.91 -4.11 -17.31
CA PHE A 100 0.09 -4.20 -18.51
C PHE A 100 -1.10 -3.23 -18.46
N GLY A 101 -1.79 -3.14 -17.32
CA GLY A 101 -2.88 -2.19 -17.13
C GLY A 101 -2.43 -0.74 -17.31
N MET A 102 -1.29 -0.37 -16.71
CA MET A 102 -0.67 0.94 -16.93
C MET A 102 -0.34 1.17 -18.41
N GLY A 103 0.29 0.21 -19.08
CA GLY A 103 0.64 0.30 -20.50
C GLY A 103 -0.57 0.40 -21.43
N ALA A 104 -1.66 -0.31 -21.15
CA ALA A 104 -2.90 -0.27 -21.92
C ALA A 104 -3.63 1.09 -21.83
N THR A 105 -3.34 1.89 -20.80
CA THR A 105 -3.90 3.25 -20.66
C THR A 105 -3.08 4.33 -21.37
N LEU A 106 -1.87 4.02 -21.84
CA LEU A 106 -1.03 4.99 -22.56
C LEU A 106 -1.56 5.23 -23.97
N SER A 107 -1.69 6.51 -24.34
CA SER A 107 -2.12 6.92 -25.68
C SER A 107 -0.96 7.40 -26.54
N LEU A 108 -1.11 7.37 -27.87
CA LEU A 108 -0.13 7.95 -28.79
C LEU A 108 0.11 9.46 -28.56
N HIS A 109 -0.86 10.15 -27.95
CA HIS A 109 -0.74 11.55 -27.59
C HIS A 109 0.27 11.76 -26.45
N ASP A 110 0.32 10.85 -25.47
CA ASP A 110 1.27 10.91 -24.36
C ASP A 110 2.73 10.77 -24.85
N PHE A 111 2.96 9.85 -25.81
CA PHE A 111 4.26 9.71 -26.47
C PHE A 111 4.63 10.96 -27.29
N SER A 112 3.67 11.54 -28.01
CA SER A 112 3.91 12.78 -28.76
C SER A 112 4.29 13.94 -27.83
N ASN A 113 3.64 14.06 -26.68
CA ASN A 113 3.94 15.09 -25.68
C ASN A 113 5.33 14.89 -25.06
N ALA A 114 5.71 13.64 -24.76
CA ALA A 114 7.05 13.31 -24.29
C ALA A 114 8.14 13.73 -25.30
N LEU A 115 7.90 13.51 -26.61
CA LEU A 115 8.82 13.90 -27.67
C LEU A 115 8.86 15.41 -27.93
N LYS A 116 7.78 16.14 -27.63
CA LYS A 116 7.73 17.61 -27.73
C LYS A 116 8.50 18.31 -26.61
N MET A 117 8.69 17.65 -25.47
CA MET A 117 9.39 18.22 -24.30
C MET A 117 10.61 17.39 -23.87
N PRO A 118 11.58 17.13 -24.78
CA PRO A 118 12.66 16.18 -24.52
C PRO A 118 13.57 16.62 -23.37
N LYS A 119 13.79 17.93 -23.21
CA LYS A 119 14.61 18.47 -22.10
C LYS A 119 13.99 18.13 -20.73
N ALA A 120 12.68 18.26 -20.59
CA ALA A 120 11.99 17.98 -19.34
C ALA A 120 12.02 16.48 -19.00
N VAL A 121 11.82 15.61 -20.00
CA VAL A 121 11.87 14.15 -19.84
C VAL A 121 13.28 13.70 -19.43
N ILE A 122 14.33 14.20 -20.09
CA ILE A 122 15.71 13.84 -19.76
C ILE A 122 16.09 14.30 -18.35
N ILE A 123 15.76 15.54 -17.98
CA ILE A 123 16.02 16.05 -16.62
C ILE A 123 15.25 15.22 -15.59
N GLY A 124 13.98 14.89 -15.85
CA GLY A 124 13.18 14.02 -15.00
C GLY A 124 13.81 12.65 -14.80
N MET A 125 14.26 12.01 -15.88
CA MET A 125 14.97 10.71 -15.80
C MET A 125 16.28 10.83 -15.02
N LEU A 126 17.09 11.85 -15.29
CA LEU A 126 18.36 12.06 -14.57
C LEU A 126 18.12 12.27 -13.07
N LEU A 127 17.12 13.07 -12.70
CA LEU A 127 16.76 13.29 -11.31
C LEU A 127 16.22 12.00 -10.68
N GLN A 128 15.32 11.27 -11.35
CA GLN A 128 14.75 10.03 -10.83
C GLN A 128 15.86 8.99 -10.56
N PHE A 129 16.73 8.73 -11.54
CA PHE A 129 17.76 7.69 -11.45
C PHE A 129 19.05 8.14 -10.74
N SER A 130 19.20 9.42 -10.41
CA SER A 130 20.32 9.90 -9.58
C SER A 130 19.86 10.16 -8.14
N VAL A 131 18.83 10.98 -7.95
CA VAL A 131 18.40 11.46 -6.63
C VAL A 131 17.81 10.31 -5.81
N MET A 132 16.88 9.52 -6.35
CA MET A 132 16.20 8.48 -5.56
C MET A 132 17.17 7.38 -5.09
N PRO A 133 18.09 6.85 -5.91
CA PRO A 133 19.09 5.88 -5.44
C PRO A 133 20.08 6.47 -4.44
N LEU A 134 20.53 7.71 -4.66
CA LEU A 134 21.46 8.38 -3.74
C LEU A 134 20.82 8.63 -2.38
N VAL A 135 19.54 9.01 -2.35
CA VAL A 135 18.77 9.14 -1.10
C VAL A 135 18.62 7.78 -0.41
N GLY A 136 18.29 6.72 -1.16
CA GLY A 136 18.22 5.36 -0.60
C GLY A 136 19.54 4.90 0.01
N TRP A 137 20.65 5.16 -0.67
CA TRP A 137 21.99 4.87 -0.16
C TRP A 137 22.33 5.72 1.07
N GLY A 138 22.03 7.02 1.06
CA GLY A 138 22.27 7.92 2.19
C GLY A 138 21.49 7.52 3.44
N ILE A 139 20.24 7.06 3.29
CA ILE A 139 19.45 6.51 4.38
C ILE A 139 20.10 5.20 4.88
N ALA A 140 20.40 4.27 3.98
CA ALA A 140 20.97 2.98 4.38
C ALA A 140 22.32 3.12 5.13
N TYR A 141 23.16 4.03 4.67
CA TYR A 141 24.44 4.33 5.29
C TYR A 141 24.29 5.03 6.64
N SER A 142 23.39 6.02 6.76
CA SER A 142 23.22 6.79 8.00
C SER A 142 22.62 5.98 9.15
N PHE A 143 21.74 5.02 8.86
CA PHE A 143 21.15 4.12 9.86
C PHE A 143 21.98 2.84 10.09
N GLY A 144 23.05 2.61 9.31
CA GLY A 144 23.93 1.46 9.48
C GLY A 144 23.23 0.11 9.26
N PHE A 145 22.31 0.04 8.29
CA PHE A 145 21.56 -1.19 8.01
C PHE A 145 22.47 -2.31 7.50
N GLU A 146 22.06 -3.56 7.78
CA GLU A 146 22.71 -4.75 7.21
C GLU A 146 22.72 -4.70 5.68
N PRO A 147 23.73 -5.28 5.01
CA PRO A 147 23.88 -5.21 3.57
C PRO A 147 22.63 -5.64 2.78
N GLU A 148 21.88 -6.62 3.29
CA GLU A 148 20.67 -7.15 2.67
C GLU A 148 19.53 -6.12 2.68
N LEU A 149 19.32 -5.45 3.81
CA LEU A 149 18.31 -4.40 3.96
C LEU A 149 18.70 -3.14 3.18
N ALA A 150 19.99 -2.78 3.21
CA ALA A 150 20.54 -1.67 2.45
C ALA A 150 20.34 -1.87 0.93
N ALA A 151 20.64 -3.08 0.43
CA ALA A 151 20.42 -3.43 -0.98
C ALA A 151 18.94 -3.31 -1.36
N GLY A 152 18.02 -3.77 -0.50
CA GLY A 152 16.58 -3.64 -0.72
C GLY A 152 16.11 -2.18 -0.82
N ILE A 153 16.57 -1.31 0.07
CA ILE A 153 16.21 0.12 0.08
C ILE A 153 16.74 0.82 -1.19
N ILE A 154 17.99 0.56 -1.56
CA ILE A 154 18.59 1.14 -2.77
C ILE A 154 17.88 0.63 -4.04
N LEU A 155 17.51 -0.66 -4.07
CA LEU A 155 16.79 -1.26 -5.18
C LEU A 155 15.42 -0.60 -5.38
N ILE A 156 14.64 -0.42 -4.30
CA ILE A 156 13.34 0.28 -4.36
C ILE A 156 13.53 1.73 -4.82
N GLY A 157 14.56 2.43 -4.31
CA GLY A 157 14.90 3.79 -4.75
C GLY A 157 15.35 3.87 -6.21
N SER A 158 15.78 2.76 -6.81
CA SER A 158 16.19 2.69 -8.21
C SER A 158 15.07 2.28 -9.16
N CYS A 159 13.90 1.89 -8.63
CA CYS A 159 12.74 1.58 -9.46
C CYS A 159 12.18 2.85 -10.12
N PRO A 160 11.71 2.76 -11.38
CA PRO A 160 11.02 3.87 -12.02
C PRO A 160 9.70 4.17 -11.29
N GLY A 161 9.36 5.45 -11.23
CA GLY A 161 8.09 5.96 -10.68
C GLY A 161 6.98 6.05 -11.71
#